data_AF-G0QSB5-F1
#
_entry.id   AF-G0QSB5-F1
#
_cell.length_a   1.000
_cell.length_b   1.000
_cell.length_c   1.000
_cell.angle_alpha   90.00
_cell.angle_beta   90.00
_cell.angle_gamma   90.00
#
_symmetry.space_group_name_H-M   'P 1'
#
loop_
_entity.id
_entity.type
_entity.pdbx_description
1 polymer ?
#
loop_
_entity_poly.entity_id
_entity_poly.type
_entity_poly.pdbx_seq_one_letter_code
_entity_poly.pdbx_strand_id
1 'polypeptide(L)'
;MILPHNNLYLPKQHLESLPQTHQEWKYYNGQKYETPKTFLGRFYDKFSIQQKLENLRQFYPYQKVIKATVAEYQYDQNAYLQNSLIFTGVTWFAIYSFARQGKVLPVLRQYGMFFKTHRIFRQYLWTLVLPILYQKNQLANKYYTHVETLQNIHVNRLNQHLLEDPIYTFYPAELQAPKNNLRLDPMYKEDISRFQ
;
A
#
# COMPACT_ATOMS: atom_id res chain seq x y z
N MET A 1 -3.43 16.77 -34.09
CA MET A 1 -3.37 15.86 -32.92
C MET A 1 -2.98 16.73 -31.74
N ILE A 2 -3.96 17.17 -30.95
CA ILE A 2 -3.74 18.14 -29.87
C ILE A 2 -3.11 17.36 -28.71
N LEU A 3 -1.83 17.63 -28.43
CA LEU A 3 -1.17 17.15 -27.21
C LEU A 3 -2.05 17.57 -26.03
N PRO A 4 -2.38 16.67 -25.08
CA PRO A 4 -3.12 17.06 -23.89
C PRO A 4 -2.20 18.02 -23.13
N HIS A 5 -2.41 19.32 -23.32
CA HIS A 5 -1.80 20.34 -22.50
C HIS A 5 -2.13 19.97 -21.05
N ASN A 6 -1.09 19.73 -20.24
CA ASN A 6 -1.19 19.66 -18.79
C ASN A 6 -2.10 20.79 -18.34
N ASN A 7 -3.36 20.50 -18.05
CA ASN A 7 -4.25 21.52 -17.56
C ASN A 7 -3.79 21.80 -16.13
N LEU A 8 -2.99 22.85 -15.97
CA LEU A 8 -2.39 23.22 -14.70
C LEU A 8 -3.47 23.38 -13.61
N TYR A 9 -4.72 23.66 -13.99
CA TYR A 9 -5.84 23.85 -13.07
C TYR A 9 -6.63 22.58 -12.73
N LEU A 10 -6.17 21.39 -13.10
CA LEU A 10 -6.84 20.13 -12.72
C LEU A 10 -7.05 19.97 -11.20
N PRO A 11 -6.09 20.31 -10.32
CA PRO A 11 -6.31 20.24 -8.89
C PRO A 11 -7.44 21.16 -8.43
N LYS A 12 -7.55 22.36 -9.01
CA LYS A 12 -8.63 23.31 -8.74
C LYS A 12 -9.99 22.77 -9.19
N GLN A 13 -10.07 22.32 -10.45
CA GLN A 13 -11.30 21.76 -11.02
C GLN A 13 -11.79 20.55 -10.22
N HIS A 14 -10.87 19.70 -9.77
CA HIS A 14 -11.21 18.56 -8.94
C HIS A 14 -11.70 19.00 -7.56
N LEU A 15 -11.04 19.95 -6.88
CA LEU A 15 -11.49 20.47 -5.59
C LEU A 15 -12.91 21.07 -5.67
N GLU A 16 -13.18 21.86 -6.71
CA GLU A 16 -14.50 22.48 -6.94
C GLU A 16 -15.59 21.45 -7.26
N SER A 17 -15.23 20.28 -7.79
CA SER A 17 -16.17 19.17 -8.02
C SER A 17 -16.55 18.41 -6.75
N LEU A 18 -15.75 18.53 -5.68
CA LEU A 18 -15.99 17.82 -4.42
C LEU A 18 -17.01 18.58 -3.56
N PRO A 19 -17.87 17.86 -2.82
CA PRO A 19 -18.80 18.50 -1.89
C PRO A 19 -18.02 19.28 -0.81
N GLN A 20 -18.54 20.44 -0.37
CA GLN A 20 -17.87 21.29 0.62
C GLN A 20 -17.62 20.61 1.98
N THR A 21 -18.31 19.50 2.26
CA THR A 21 -18.11 18.66 3.44
C THR A 21 -16.89 17.72 3.34
N HIS A 22 -16.28 17.62 2.16
CA HIS A 22 -15.14 16.74 1.90
C HIS A 22 -13.90 17.17 2.70
N GLN A 23 -13.05 16.20 3.06
CA GLN A 23 -11.87 16.43 3.90
C GLN A 23 -10.89 17.44 3.29
N GLU A 24 -10.76 17.46 1.96
CA GLU A 24 -9.87 18.39 1.24
C GLU A 24 -10.29 19.86 1.40
N TRP A 25 -11.60 20.14 1.54
CA TRP A 25 -12.06 21.51 1.85
C TRP A 25 -11.62 21.96 3.24
N LYS A 26 -11.48 21.04 4.20
CA LYS A 26 -10.93 21.38 5.53
C LYS A 26 -9.46 21.81 5.43
N TYR A 27 -8.68 21.12 4.61
CA TYR A 27 -7.30 21.48 4.33
C TYR A 27 -7.18 22.77 3.53
N TYR A 28 -8.06 22.98 2.55
CA TYR A 28 -8.14 24.26 1.84
C TYR A 28 -8.45 25.42 2.80
N ASN A 29 -9.29 25.19 3.81
CA ASN A 29 -9.66 26.19 4.82
C ASN A 29 -8.61 26.40 5.93
N GLY A 30 -7.39 25.85 5.79
CA GLY A 30 -6.29 26.09 6.74
C GLY A 30 -6.10 25.03 7.82
N GLN A 31 -6.85 23.91 7.80
CA GLN A 31 -6.63 22.83 8.76
C GLN A 31 -5.28 22.15 8.49
N LYS A 32 -4.44 22.06 9.53
CA LYS A 32 -3.16 21.35 9.43
C LYS A 32 -3.39 19.84 9.30
N TYR A 33 -2.59 19.21 8.44
CA TYR A 33 -2.51 17.75 8.43
C TYR A 33 -1.73 17.28 9.65
N GLU A 34 -2.35 16.44 10.47
CA GLU A 34 -1.69 15.81 11.61
C GLU A 34 -1.63 14.30 11.39
N THR A 35 -0.43 13.76 11.22
CA THR A 35 -0.22 12.32 11.33
C THR A 35 -0.62 11.86 12.74
N PRO A 36 -1.40 10.78 12.88
CA PRO A 36 -1.88 10.35 14.18
C PRO A 36 -0.73 10.08 15.15
N LYS A 37 -0.84 10.63 16.36
CA LYS A 37 0.20 10.50 17.41
C LYS A 37 0.11 9.19 18.17
N THR A 38 -1.07 8.56 18.21
CA THR A 38 -1.31 7.32 18.94
C THR A 38 -0.83 6.10 18.16
N PHE A 39 -0.36 5.06 18.86
CA PHE A 39 0.06 3.80 18.24
C PHE A 39 -1.03 3.17 17.37
N LEU A 40 -2.26 3.07 17.91
CA LEU A 40 -3.41 2.57 17.16
C LEU A 40 -3.75 3.46 15.97
N GLY A 41 -3.67 4.79 16.14
CA GLY A 41 -3.89 5.73 15.05
C GLY A 41 -2.89 5.52 13.90
N ARG A 42 -1.60 5.40 14.20
CA ARG A 42 -0.55 5.09 13.21
C ARG A 42 -0.77 3.74 12.54
N PHE A 43 -1.24 2.74 13.30
CA PHE A 43 -1.56 1.43 12.74
C PHE A 43 -2.71 1.50 11.73
N TYR A 44 -3.82 2.16 12.05
CA TYR A 44 -4.94 2.34 11.12
C TYR A 44 -4.55 3.19 9.90
N ASP A 45 -3.79 4.26 10.12
CA ASP A 45 -3.35 5.18 9.09
C ASP A 45 -2.51 4.49 8.00
N LYS A 46 -1.68 3.52 8.38
CA LYS A 46 -0.94 2.66 7.44
C LYS A 46 -1.84 1.91 6.46
N PHE A 47 -3.06 1.55 6.83
CA PHE A 47 -3.99 0.87 5.91
C PHE A 47 -4.74 1.83 4.98
N SER A 48 -4.60 3.15 5.16
CA SER A 48 -5.24 4.17 4.32
C SER A 48 -4.41 4.57 3.08
N ILE A 49 -3.23 3.97 2.89
CA ILE A 49 -2.29 4.31 1.80
C ILE A 49 -2.95 4.25 0.43
N GLN A 50 -3.77 3.22 0.17
CA GLN A 50 -4.48 3.10 -1.11
C GLN A 50 -5.41 4.29 -1.36
N GLN A 51 -6.14 4.72 -0.32
CA GLN A 51 -7.05 5.86 -0.42
C GLN A 51 -6.28 7.16 -0.64
N LYS A 52 -5.16 7.36 0.08
CA LYS A 52 -4.28 8.53 -0.12
C LYS A 52 -3.72 8.58 -1.53
N LEU A 53 -3.22 7.45 -2.05
CA LEU A 53 -2.72 7.36 -3.42
C LEU A 53 -3.82 7.62 -4.46
N GLU A 54 -5.03 7.12 -4.24
CA GLU A 54 -6.15 7.34 -5.14
C GLU A 54 -6.55 8.81 -5.17
N ASN A 55 -6.64 9.47 -4.01
CA ASN A 55 -6.90 10.91 -3.92
C ASN A 55 -5.81 11.70 -4.67
N LEU A 56 -4.53 11.42 -4.39
CA LEU A 56 -3.40 12.07 -5.06
C LEU A 56 -3.45 11.87 -6.59
N ARG A 57 -3.86 10.69 -7.06
CA ARG A 57 -4.03 10.39 -8.48
C ARG A 57 -5.13 11.22 -9.12
N GLN A 58 -6.22 11.50 -8.40
CA GLN A 58 -7.33 12.32 -8.91
C GLN A 58 -6.94 13.79 -9.01
N PHE A 59 -6.20 14.32 -8.03
CA PHE A 59 -5.69 15.70 -8.06
C PHE A 59 -4.59 15.91 -9.08
N TYR A 60 -3.68 14.95 -9.24
CA TYR A 60 -2.46 15.10 -10.04
C TYR A 60 -2.29 13.93 -11.04
N PRO A 61 -3.23 13.76 -11.98
CA PRO A 61 -3.29 12.60 -12.84
C PRO A 61 -2.11 12.52 -13.82
N TYR A 62 -1.39 13.61 -14.08
CA TYR A 62 -0.27 13.67 -15.02
C TYR A 62 1.11 13.67 -14.35
N GLN A 63 1.17 13.80 -13.02
CA GLN A 63 2.42 13.88 -12.28
C GLN A 63 3.16 12.54 -12.30
N LYS A 64 4.39 12.54 -12.84
CA LYS A 64 5.19 11.32 -13.06
C LYS A 64 5.37 10.49 -11.78
N VAL A 65 5.64 11.15 -10.65
CA VAL A 65 5.88 10.45 -9.37
C VAL A 65 4.63 9.77 -8.85
N ILE A 66 3.46 10.40 -8.96
CA ILE A 66 2.20 9.78 -8.52
C ILE A 66 1.85 8.61 -9.44
N LYS A 67 1.97 8.76 -10.76
CA LYS A 67 1.78 7.64 -11.70
C LYS A 67 2.70 6.46 -11.39
N ALA A 68 3.99 6.72 -11.22
CA ALA A 68 4.98 5.69 -10.91
C ALA A 68 4.66 5.01 -9.58
N THR A 69 4.34 5.78 -8.53
CA THR A 69 4.00 5.25 -7.20
C THR A 69 2.74 4.39 -7.26
N VAL A 70 1.70 4.81 -7.97
CA VAL A 70 0.46 4.02 -8.13
C VAL A 70 0.72 2.72 -8.89
N ALA A 71 1.48 2.78 -9.98
CA ALA A 71 1.81 1.59 -10.77
C ALA A 71 2.66 0.59 -9.97
N GLU A 72 3.68 1.05 -9.25
CA GLU A 72 4.51 0.20 -8.39
C GLU A 72 3.70 -0.40 -7.24
N TYR A 73 2.86 0.40 -6.58
CA TYR A 73 1.97 -0.06 -5.51
C TYR A 73 1.03 -1.17 -6.00
N GLN A 74 0.40 -1.00 -7.16
CA GLN A 74 -0.50 -1.99 -7.75
C GLN A 74 0.24 -3.26 -8.16
N TYR A 75 1.44 -3.12 -8.74
CA TYR A 75 2.30 -4.25 -9.09
C TYR A 75 2.66 -5.07 -7.85
N ASP A 76 3.17 -4.42 -6.79
CA ASP A 76 3.53 -5.08 -5.53
C ASP A 76 2.31 -5.70 -4.83
N GLN A 77 1.16 -5.03 -4.88
CA GLN A 77 -0.08 -5.54 -4.30
C GLN A 77 -0.48 -6.85 -4.96
N ASN A 78 -0.41 -6.92 -6.28
CA ASN A 78 -0.73 -8.14 -7.03
C ASN A 78 0.32 -9.23 -6.79
N ALA A 79 1.61 -8.88 -6.80
CA ALA A 79 2.69 -9.85 -6.55
C ALA A 79 2.60 -10.45 -5.14
N TYR A 80 2.39 -9.62 -4.12
CA TYR A 80 2.21 -10.12 -2.75
C TYR A 80 0.91 -10.90 -2.59
N LEU A 81 -0.16 -10.55 -3.32
CA LEU A 81 -1.42 -11.29 -3.27
C LEU A 81 -1.25 -12.68 -3.87
N GLN A 82 -0.57 -12.77 -5.00
CA GLN A 82 -0.27 -14.05 -5.62
C GLN A 82 0.60 -14.91 -4.68
N ASN A 83 1.65 -14.34 -4.10
CA ASN A 83 2.51 -15.07 -3.16
C ASN A 83 1.77 -15.52 -1.90
N SER A 84 0.88 -14.68 -1.35
CA SER A 84 0.08 -15.04 -0.17
C SER A 84 -0.92 -16.14 -0.48
N LEU A 85 -1.59 -16.09 -1.64
CA LEU A 85 -2.48 -17.15 -2.11
C LEU A 85 -1.76 -18.47 -2.36
N ILE A 86 -0.58 -18.44 -2.99
CA ILE A 86 0.25 -19.63 -3.21
C ILE A 86 0.67 -20.22 -1.86
N PHE A 87 1.17 -19.39 -0.95
CA PHE A 87 1.58 -19.84 0.38
C PHE A 87 0.41 -20.46 1.16
N THR A 88 -0.76 -19.82 1.13
CA THR A 88 -1.99 -20.37 1.71
C THR A 88 -2.35 -21.71 1.08
N GLY A 89 -2.31 -21.82 -0.24
CA GLY A 89 -2.59 -23.07 -0.97
C GLY A 89 -1.62 -24.20 -0.59
N VAL A 90 -0.32 -23.93 -0.56
CA VAL A 90 0.71 -24.91 -0.15
C VAL A 90 0.53 -25.31 1.32
N THR A 91 0.25 -24.35 2.19
CA THR A 91 0.02 -24.61 3.62
C THR A 91 -1.21 -25.49 3.83
N TRP A 92 -2.30 -25.20 3.11
CA TRP A 92 -3.51 -26.02 3.12
C TRP A 92 -3.26 -27.44 2.62
N PHE A 93 -2.54 -27.57 1.50
CA PHE A 93 -2.19 -28.87 0.94
C PHE A 93 -1.31 -29.69 1.89
N ALA A 94 -0.34 -29.05 2.54
CA ALA A 94 0.50 -29.69 3.55
C ALA A 94 -0.32 -30.18 4.74
N ILE A 95 -1.18 -29.32 5.31
CA ILE A 95 -2.06 -29.69 6.43
C ILE A 95 -2.99 -30.85 6.04
N TYR A 96 -3.61 -30.77 4.87
CA TYR A 96 -4.47 -31.84 4.34
C TYR A 96 -3.72 -33.16 4.17
N SER A 97 -2.50 -33.11 3.61
CA SER A 97 -1.66 -34.30 3.42
C SER A 97 -1.24 -34.93 4.74
N PHE A 98 -0.85 -34.13 5.74
CA PHE A 98 -0.57 -34.62 7.09
C PHE A 98 -1.81 -35.20 7.78
N ALA A 99 -2.99 -34.61 7.55
CA ALA A 99 -4.25 -35.12 8.08
C ALA A 99 -4.61 -36.48 7.46
N ARG A 100 -4.47 -36.62 6.14
CA ARG A 100 -4.70 -37.87 5.41
C ARG A 100 -3.77 -39.00 5.86
N GLN A 101 -2.54 -38.68 6.26
CA GLN A 101 -1.58 -39.65 6.80
C GLN A 101 -1.81 -40.03 8.27
N GLY A 102 -2.88 -39.53 8.92
CA GLY A 102 -3.16 -39.80 10.33
C GLY A 102 -2.18 -39.15 11.33
N LYS A 103 -1.19 -38.39 10.85
CA LYS A 103 -0.14 -37.75 11.66
C LYS A 103 -0.62 -36.50 12.40
N VAL A 104 -1.79 -35.98 12.03
CA VAL A 104 -2.41 -34.82 12.69
C VAL A 104 -3.01 -35.20 14.05
N LEU A 105 -3.46 -36.46 14.22
CA LEU A 105 -4.06 -36.93 15.47
C LEU A 105 -3.11 -36.91 16.68
N PRO A 106 -1.84 -37.38 16.61
CA PRO A 106 -0.93 -37.32 17.75
C PRO A 106 -0.51 -35.89 18.12
N VAL A 107 -0.29 -35.02 17.12
CA VAL A 107 -0.01 -33.59 17.34
C VAL A 107 -1.23 -32.90 17.98
N LEU A 108 -2.44 -33.16 17.49
CA LEU A 108 -3.66 -32.65 18.09
C LEU A 108 -3.99 -33.26 19.45
N ARG A 109 -3.57 -34.50 19.76
CA ARG A 109 -3.76 -35.12 21.09
C ARG A 109 -2.93 -34.42 22.16
N GLN A 110 -1.68 -34.07 21.86
CA GLN A 110 -0.81 -33.33 22.78
C GLN A 110 -1.32 -31.92 23.07
N TYR A 111 -1.88 -31.22 22.07
CA TYR A 111 -2.37 -29.85 22.22
C TYR A 111 -3.88 -29.73 22.46
N GLY A 112 -4.65 -30.82 22.31
CA GLY A 112 -6.12 -30.85 22.33
C GLY A 112 -6.73 -30.89 23.72
N MET A 113 -5.96 -31.27 24.75
CA MET A 113 -6.41 -31.23 26.14
C MET A 113 -6.70 -29.81 26.64
N PHE A 114 -6.10 -28.78 26.01
CA PHE A 114 -6.24 -27.39 26.43
C PHE A 114 -7.32 -26.58 25.69
N PHE A 115 -7.80 -27.02 24.51
CA PHE A 115 -8.65 -26.18 23.66
C PHE A 115 -9.69 -27.02 22.90
N LYS A 116 -10.90 -27.09 23.48
CA LYS A 116 -12.09 -27.80 22.97
C LYS A 116 -12.46 -27.36 21.54
N THR A 117 -12.31 -28.26 20.57
CA THR A 117 -12.98 -28.40 19.24
C THR A 117 -13.22 -27.21 18.29
N HIS A 118 -13.29 -25.95 18.71
CA HIS A 118 -13.34 -24.76 17.83
C HIS A 118 -11.99 -24.40 17.17
N ARG A 119 -10.91 -25.10 17.52
CA ARG A 119 -9.52 -24.71 17.21
C ARG A 119 -9.07 -25.03 15.79
N ILE A 120 -9.53 -26.15 15.22
CA ILE A 120 -9.16 -26.58 13.86
C ILE A 120 -9.68 -25.58 12.83
N PHE A 121 -10.96 -25.19 12.95
CA PHE A 121 -11.55 -24.12 12.14
C PHE A 121 -10.80 -22.79 12.31
N ARG A 122 -10.41 -22.44 13.54
CA ARG A 122 -9.60 -21.24 13.80
C ARG A 122 -8.22 -21.31 13.14
N GLN A 123 -7.53 -22.44 13.20
CA GLN A 123 -6.22 -22.64 12.57
C GLN A 123 -6.32 -22.59 11.04
N TYR A 124 -7.37 -23.15 10.45
CA TYR A 124 -7.67 -23.00 9.03
C TYR A 124 -7.99 -21.55 8.65
N LEU A 125 -8.73 -20.82 9.49
CA LEU A 125 -9.00 -19.40 9.29
C LEU A 125 -7.71 -18.56 9.41
N TRP A 126 -6.86 -18.85 10.39
CA TRP A 126 -5.57 -18.17 10.56
C TRP A 126 -4.62 -18.44 9.38
N THR A 127 -4.57 -19.66 8.83
CA THR A 127 -3.75 -19.96 7.65
C THR A 127 -4.25 -19.28 6.37
N LEU A 128 -5.54 -18.92 6.31
CA LEU A 128 -6.11 -18.10 5.23
C LEU A 128 -5.84 -16.60 5.43
N VAL A 129 -6.05 -16.10 6.66
CA VAL A 129 -6.09 -14.65 6.93
C VAL A 129 -4.70 -14.07 7.22
N LEU A 130 -3.82 -14.82 7.90
CA LEU A 130 -2.54 -14.32 8.37
C LEU A 130 -1.58 -13.95 7.22
N PRO A 131 -1.45 -14.74 6.13
CA PRO A 131 -0.64 -14.35 4.97
C PRO A 131 -1.14 -13.06 4.29
N ILE A 132 -2.47 -12.89 4.19
CA ILE A 132 -3.09 -11.68 3.62
C ILE A 132 -2.86 -10.46 4.52
N LEU A 133 -3.02 -10.61 5.84
CA LEU A 133 -2.73 -9.53 6.80
C LEU A 133 -1.25 -9.15 6.81
N TYR A 134 -0.37 -10.15 6.75
CA TYR A 134 1.08 -9.94 6.69
C TYR A 134 1.47 -9.18 5.42
N GLN A 135 0.93 -9.58 4.26
CA GLN A 135 1.09 -8.84 3.01
C GLN A 135 0.65 -7.39 3.17
N LYS A 136 -0.56 -7.14 3.67
CA LYS A 136 -1.08 -5.77 3.80
C LYS A 136 -0.19 -4.93 4.70
N ASN A 137 0.29 -5.50 5.81
CA ASN A 137 1.23 -4.83 6.70
C ASN A 137 2.58 -4.53 6.04
N GLN A 138 3.15 -5.49 5.28
CA GLN A 138 4.42 -5.28 4.59
C GLN A 138 4.31 -4.20 3.52
N LEU A 139 3.25 -4.25 2.72
CA LEU A 139 2.99 -3.26 1.69
C LEU A 139 2.77 -1.89 2.32
N ALA A 140 2.01 -1.83 3.42
CA ALA A 140 1.81 -0.59 4.13
C ALA A 140 3.13 -0.01 4.68
N ASN A 141 3.98 -0.84 5.29
CA ASN A 141 5.28 -0.38 5.81
C ASN A 141 6.22 0.10 4.69
N LYS A 142 6.20 -0.54 3.51
CA LYS A 142 7.03 -0.14 2.36
C LYS A 142 6.68 1.27 1.87
N TYR A 143 5.39 1.59 1.77
CA TYR A 143 4.91 2.83 1.13
C TYR A 143 4.54 3.95 2.11
N TYR A 144 4.41 3.66 3.41
CA TYR A 144 3.87 4.60 4.40
C TYR A 144 4.56 5.97 4.35
N THR A 145 5.87 6.03 4.61
CA THR A 145 6.60 7.30 4.69
C THR A 145 6.56 8.09 3.39
N HIS A 146 6.65 7.40 2.24
CA HIS A 146 6.59 8.03 0.93
C HIS A 146 5.23 8.68 0.69
N VAL A 147 4.15 7.92 0.89
CA VAL A 147 2.77 8.40 0.66
C VAL A 147 2.37 9.45 1.68
N GLU A 148 2.78 9.34 2.95
CA GLU A 148 2.62 10.41 3.94
C GLU A 148 3.29 11.70 3.49
N THR A 149 4.47 11.61 2.90
CA THR A 149 5.18 12.79 2.42
C THR A 149 4.46 13.43 1.23
N LEU A 150 3.96 12.63 0.28
CA LEU A 150 3.13 13.11 -0.82
C LEU A 150 1.86 13.79 -0.32
N GLN A 151 1.18 13.19 0.66
CA GLN A 151 -0.02 13.74 1.27
C GLN A 151 0.27 15.06 2.01
N ASN A 152 1.37 15.13 2.76
CA ASN A 152 1.81 16.36 3.43
C ASN A 152 2.05 17.50 2.43
N ILE A 153 2.73 17.21 1.32
CA ILE A 153 2.97 18.19 0.26
C ILE A 153 1.64 18.66 -0.32
N HIS A 154 0.74 17.73 -0.66
CA HIS A 154 -0.58 18.06 -1.20
C HIS A 154 -1.38 18.96 -0.25
N VAL A 155 -1.48 18.61 1.03
CA VAL A 155 -2.21 19.41 2.03
C VAL A 155 -1.57 20.77 2.23
N ASN A 156 -0.24 20.88 2.25
CA ASN A 156 0.44 22.16 2.34
C ASN A 156 0.14 23.06 1.14
N ARG A 157 0.04 22.49 -0.07
CA ARG A 157 -0.39 23.23 -1.26
C ARG A 157 -1.82 23.71 -1.15
N LEU A 158 -2.75 22.87 -0.67
CA LEU A 158 -4.14 23.27 -0.43
C LEU A 158 -4.23 24.42 0.58
N ASN A 159 -3.51 24.33 1.70
CA ASN A 159 -3.43 25.37 2.72
C ASN A 159 -2.88 26.70 2.19
N GLN A 160 -1.99 26.65 1.19
CA GLN A 160 -1.42 27.83 0.54
C GLN A 160 -2.24 28.28 -0.69
N HIS A 161 -3.38 27.64 -0.95
CA HIS A 161 -4.21 27.85 -2.15
C HIS A 161 -3.45 27.69 -3.49
N LEU A 162 -2.39 26.87 -3.49
CA LEU A 162 -1.60 26.53 -4.67
C LEU A 162 -2.25 25.37 -5.44
N LEU A 163 -3.29 25.70 -6.20
CA LEU A 163 -4.12 24.72 -6.94
C LEU A 163 -3.66 24.46 -8.38
N GLU A 164 -2.41 24.82 -8.69
CA GLU A 164 -1.79 24.53 -9.97
C GLU A 164 -1.00 23.21 -9.90
N ASP A 165 -0.93 22.44 -10.99
CA ASP A 165 -0.13 21.21 -11.07
C ASP A 165 1.36 21.58 -11.15
N PRO A 166 2.22 21.13 -10.21
CA PRO A 166 3.63 21.44 -10.28
C PRO A 166 4.30 20.74 -11.47
N ILE A 167 4.59 21.53 -12.52
CA ILE A 167 5.27 21.09 -13.76
C ILE A 167 6.58 20.34 -13.46
N TYR A 168 7.27 20.76 -12.39
CA TYR A 168 8.48 20.16 -11.87
C TYR A 168 8.40 20.08 -10.35
N THR A 169 7.72 19.06 -9.82
CA THR A 169 8.03 18.64 -8.46
C THR A 169 9.41 18.01 -8.49
N PHE A 170 10.43 18.84 -8.31
CA PHE A 170 11.73 18.38 -7.84
C PHE A 170 11.50 17.85 -6.43
N TYR A 171 11.16 16.57 -6.34
CA TYR A 171 11.31 15.85 -5.11
C TYR A 171 12.79 15.96 -4.71
N PRO A 172 13.10 16.30 -3.45
CA PRO A 172 14.43 16.05 -2.89
C PRO A 172 14.87 14.64 -3.32
N ALA A 173 16.11 14.45 -3.73
CA ALA A 173 16.59 13.15 -4.23
C ALA A 173 16.35 12.00 -3.23
N GLU A 174 16.16 12.35 -1.96
CA GLU A 174 15.80 11.51 -0.80
C GLU A 174 14.35 10.98 -0.82
N LEU A 175 13.46 11.53 -1.66
CA LEU A 175 12.02 11.22 -1.75
C LEU A 175 11.61 10.62 -3.09
N GLN A 176 12.57 10.21 -3.93
CA GLN A 176 12.28 9.31 -5.04
C GLN A 176 11.71 8.01 -4.45
N ALA A 177 10.62 7.49 -5.02
CA ALA A 177 10.05 6.18 -4.66
C ALA A 177 11.19 5.20 -4.36
N PRO A 178 11.11 4.43 -3.26
CA PRO A 178 12.26 3.74 -2.68
C PRO A 178 13.03 3.01 -3.77
N LYS A 179 14.12 3.62 -4.24
CA LYS A 179 14.99 3.01 -5.24
C LYS A 179 15.50 1.75 -4.59
N ASN A 180 15.15 0.62 -5.19
CA ASN A 180 15.62 -0.73 -4.86
C ASN A 180 16.94 -0.74 -4.08
N ASN A 181 16.83 -0.72 -2.76
CA ASN A 181 17.77 -1.41 -1.88
C ASN A 181 17.10 -2.71 -1.43
N LEU A 182 16.42 -3.39 -2.36
CA LEU A 182 16.49 -4.83 -2.36
C LEU A 182 17.97 -5.15 -2.53
N ARG A 183 18.62 -5.66 -1.47
CA ARG A 183 19.78 -6.54 -1.67
C ARG A 183 19.26 -7.69 -2.52
N LEU A 184 19.27 -7.50 -3.84
CA LEU A 184 19.15 -8.57 -4.80
C LEU A 184 20.39 -9.42 -4.58
N ASP A 185 20.17 -10.67 -4.18
CA ASP A 185 21.22 -11.68 -4.23
C ASP A 185 21.92 -11.60 -5.60
N PRO A 186 23.24 -11.81 -5.65
CA PRO A 186 24.05 -11.59 -6.85
C PRO A 186 23.66 -12.48 -8.05
N MET A 187 22.70 -13.40 -7.91
CA MET A 187 22.23 -14.27 -8.99
C MET A 187 21.47 -13.57 -10.13
N TYR A 188 21.00 -12.32 -9.99
CA TYR A 188 20.13 -11.68 -11.00
C TYR A 188 20.75 -10.44 -11.68
N LYS A 189 22.07 -10.26 -11.60
CA LYS A 189 22.75 -9.05 -12.09
C LYS A 189 23.00 -8.99 -13.61
N GLU A 190 22.79 -10.07 -14.36
CA GLU A 190 23.28 -10.12 -15.75
C GLU A 190 22.30 -9.56 -16.81
N ASP A 191 21.00 -9.52 -16.56
CA ASP A 191 20.04 -9.21 -17.64
C ASP A 191 19.72 -7.71 -17.85
N ILE A 192 20.14 -6.82 -16.96
CA ILE A 192 19.81 -5.38 -17.06
C ILE A 192 20.80 -4.61 -17.95
N SER A 193 21.93 -5.23 -18.32
CA SER A 193 22.97 -4.60 -19.14
C SER A 193 22.62 -4.46 -20.64
N ARG A 194 21.47 -5.00 -21.09
CA ARG A 194 21.11 -5.07 -22.52
C ARG A 194 20.16 -3.96 -23.01
N PHE A 195 19.87 -2.96 -22.19
CA PHE A 195 18.96 -1.86 -22.56
C PHE A 195 19.56 -0.45 -22.36
N GLN A 196 20.89 -0.32 -22.47
CA GLN A 196 21.55 0.99 -22.64
C GLN A 196 21.82 1.28 -24.11
#